data_AF-Q0FLC6-F1
#
_entry.id   AF-Q0FLC6-F1
#
_cell.length_a   1.000
_cell.length_b   1.000
_cell.length_c   1.000
_cell.angle_alpha   90.00
_cell.angle_beta   90.00
_cell.angle_gamma   90.00
#
_symmetry.space_group_name_H-M   'P 1'
#
loop_
_entity.id
_entity.type
_entity.pdbx_description
1 polymer ?
#
loop_
_entity_poly.entity_id
_entity_poly.type
_entity_poly.pdbx_seq_one_letter_code
_entity_poly.pdbx_strand_id
1 'polypeptide(L)'
;MNFACLGFVAGLAEALLLQPAIAQQGRPPPKPNDPDDFVRYIFEVNACVLTEAQIFEIYQQAGHGLMGTNNAVIAVSNREDIEVLSREPFTYRYYGSEYCSF
;
A
#
# COMPACT_ATOMS: atom_id res chain seq x y z
N MET A 1 -0.48 -43.55 14.45
CA MET A 1 0.95 -43.26 14.62
C MET A 1 1.07 -42.10 15.59
N ASN A 2 1.66 -42.35 16.75
CA ASN A 2 2.04 -41.37 17.76
C ASN A 2 3.03 -40.36 17.20
N PHE A 3 2.90 -39.08 17.56
CA PHE A 3 3.98 -38.35 18.25
C PHE A 3 3.38 -37.21 19.08
N ALA A 4 3.61 -37.31 20.40
CA ALA A 4 3.31 -36.30 21.39
C ALA A 4 4.35 -35.18 21.36
N CYS A 5 3.93 -33.96 21.68
CA CYS A 5 4.73 -33.01 22.47
C CYS A 5 3.76 -32.08 23.21
N LEU A 6 3.42 -32.49 24.43
CA LEU A 6 2.88 -31.64 25.48
C LEU A 6 4.00 -30.74 26.00
N GLY A 7 3.70 -29.45 26.12
CA GLY A 7 4.18 -28.61 27.22
C GLY A 7 5.24 -27.58 26.87
N PHE A 8 4.87 -26.29 26.91
CA PHE A 8 5.54 -25.32 27.78
C PHE A 8 4.69 -24.05 28.01
N VAL A 9 4.18 -23.96 29.24
CA VAL A 9 4.09 -22.81 30.16
C VAL A 9 4.26 -21.38 29.60
N ALA A 10 3.22 -20.57 29.89
CA ALA A 10 3.22 -19.14 30.23
C ALA A 10 4.01 -18.13 29.38
N GLY A 11 3.27 -17.17 28.83
CA GLY A 11 3.80 -15.88 28.41
C GLY A 11 2.68 -14.92 28.07
N LEU A 12 2.39 -13.97 28.95
CA LEU A 12 1.74 -12.72 28.57
C LEU A 12 2.58 -12.05 27.47
N ALA A 13 1.89 -11.30 26.61
CA ALA A 13 2.40 -10.44 25.55
C ALA A 13 2.57 -11.13 24.19
N GLU A 14 1.50 -11.08 23.40
CA GLU A 14 1.53 -10.76 21.96
C GLU A 14 0.08 -10.58 21.48
N ALA A 15 -0.56 -9.53 22.00
CA ALA A 15 -1.64 -8.88 21.26
C ALA A 15 -1.01 -8.06 20.12
N LEU A 16 -0.28 -8.74 19.23
CA LEU A 16 0.12 -8.19 17.95
C LEU A 16 -1.15 -8.09 17.13
N LEU A 17 -1.62 -6.86 17.01
CA LEU A 17 -2.65 -6.40 16.10
C LEU A 17 -2.56 -7.15 14.76
N LEU A 18 -3.34 -8.23 14.61
CA LEU A 18 -3.84 -8.64 13.31
C LEU A 18 -4.80 -7.55 12.87
N GLN A 19 -4.26 -6.47 12.29
CA GLN A 19 -5.06 -5.67 11.38
C GLN A 19 -5.35 -6.61 10.21
N PRO A 20 -6.63 -6.92 9.90
CA PRO A 20 -6.92 -7.52 8.62
C PRO A 20 -6.47 -6.51 7.57
N ALA A 21 -5.44 -6.87 6.79
CA ALA A 21 -5.17 -6.21 5.54
C ALA A 21 -6.39 -6.46 4.64
N ILE A 22 -7.41 -5.61 4.74
CA ILE A 22 -8.47 -5.54 3.75
C ILE A 22 -7.87 -4.81 2.53
N ALA A 23 -6.89 -5.44 1.90
CA ALA A 23 -6.59 -5.16 0.51
C ALA A 23 -7.76 -5.77 -0.26
N GLN A 24 -8.69 -4.93 -0.70
CA GLN A 24 -9.94 -5.36 -1.33
C GLN A 24 -9.64 -6.18 -2.59
N GLN A 25 -9.79 -7.50 -2.47
CA GLN A 25 -9.85 -8.42 -3.59
C GLN A 25 -11.09 -8.08 -4.43
N GLY A 26 -10.92 -7.31 -5.50
CA GLY A 26 -12.03 -6.99 -6.41
C GLY A 26 -11.94 -5.69 -7.20
N ARG A 27 -10.93 -4.85 -6.98
CA ARG A 27 -10.74 -3.64 -7.79
C ARG A 27 -10.28 -4.03 -9.21
N PRO A 28 -10.98 -3.62 -10.28
CA PRO A 28 -10.60 -3.97 -11.65
C PRO A 28 -9.21 -3.44 -12.00
N PRO A 29 -8.52 -4.01 -13.00
CA PRO A 29 -7.27 -3.44 -13.51
C PRO A 29 -7.44 -1.97 -13.89
N PRO A 30 -6.36 -1.17 -13.81
CA PRO A 30 -6.45 0.25 -14.12
C PRO A 30 -6.81 0.49 -15.58
N LYS A 31 -7.55 1.57 -15.82
CA LYS A 31 -7.90 2.01 -17.17
C LYS A 31 -6.62 2.25 -17.97
N PRO A 32 -6.49 1.69 -19.18
CA PRO A 32 -5.31 1.94 -20.00
C PRO A 32 -5.12 3.43 -20.25
N ASN A 33 -3.89 3.92 -20.08
CA ASN A 33 -3.51 5.32 -20.29
C ASN A 33 -4.22 6.35 -19.39
N ASP A 34 -4.78 5.92 -18.25
CA ASP A 34 -5.33 6.81 -17.23
C ASP A 34 -4.35 6.86 -16.04
N PRO A 35 -3.49 7.88 -15.95
CA PRO A 35 -2.49 7.98 -14.89
C PRO A 35 -3.12 8.18 -13.51
N ASP A 36 -4.27 8.85 -13.44
CA ASP A 36 -4.98 9.06 -12.18
C ASP A 36 -5.59 7.77 -11.68
N ASP A 37 -6.19 6.99 -12.56
CA ASP A 37 -6.70 5.66 -12.22
C ASP A 37 -5.57 4.70 -11.83
N PHE A 38 -4.39 4.80 -12.47
CA PHE A 38 -3.22 4.02 -12.07
C PHE A 38 -2.71 4.40 -10.67
N VAL A 39 -2.66 5.68 -10.32
CA VAL A 39 -2.33 6.11 -8.94
C VAL A 39 -3.33 5.50 -7.95
N ARG A 40 -4.63 5.63 -8.21
CA ARG A 40 -5.65 5.06 -7.32
C ARG A 40 -5.49 3.56 -7.20
N TYR A 41 -5.26 2.86 -8.30
CA TYR A 41 -5.02 1.41 -8.32
C TYR A 41 -3.93 0.99 -7.36
N ILE A 42 -2.74 1.60 -7.47
CA ILE A 42 -1.59 1.17 -6.70
C ILE A 42 -1.81 1.39 -5.21
N PHE A 43 -2.51 2.45 -4.80
CA PHE A 43 -2.88 2.64 -3.40
C PHE A 43 -3.91 1.59 -2.97
N GLU A 44 -5.00 1.41 -3.71
CA GLU A 44 -6.11 0.52 -3.35
C GLU A 44 -5.65 -0.94 -3.20
N VAL A 45 -4.71 -1.42 -4.02
CA VAL A 45 -4.17 -2.78 -3.90
C VAL A 45 -3.07 -2.93 -2.83
N ASN A 46 -2.53 -1.82 -2.31
CA ASN A 46 -1.51 -1.80 -1.25
C ASN A 46 -2.07 -1.26 0.07
N ALA A 47 -3.30 -1.65 0.43
CA ALA A 47 -3.96 -1.23 1.66
C ALA A 47 -4.02 0.30 1.86
N CYS A 48 -4.08 1.04 0.74
CA CYS A 48 -4.24 2.49 0.66
C CYS A 48 -3.13 3.31 1.31
N VAL A 49 -2.00 2.67 1.63
CA VAL A 49 -0.83 3.31 2.22
C VAL A 49 0.42 2.85 1.47
N LEU A 50 1.20 3.80 0.98
CA LEU A 50 2.43 3.52 0.26
C LEU A 50 3.54 4.46 0.70
N THR A 51 4.75 3.95 0.77
CA THR A 51 5.96 4.77 0.92
C THR A 51 6.41 5.33 -0.43
N GLU A 52 7.19 6.41 -0.39
CA GLU A 52 7.82 6.98 -1.58
C GLU A 52 8.65 5.94 -2.34
N ALA A 53 9.41 5.11 -1.62
CA ALA A 53 10.23 4.06 -2.20
C ALA A 53 9.38 3.01 -2.93
N GLN A 54 8.24 2.62 -2.35
CA GLN A 54 7.32 1.67 -3.00
C GLN A 54 6.66 2.27 -4.24
N ILE A 55 6.22 3.54 -4.18
CA ILE A 55 5.68 4.23 -5.36
C ILE A 55 6.73 4.26 -6.47
N PHE A 56 7.96 4.63 -6.11
CA PHE A 56 9.06 4.68 -7.05
C PHE A 56 9.30 3.32 -7.73
N GLU A 57 9.39 2.26 -6.93
CA GLU A 57 9.60 0.90 -7.43
C GLU A 57 8.46 0.44 -8.36
N ILE A 58 7.20 0.67 -7.98
CA ILE A 58 6.03 0.29 -8.79
C ILE A 58 6.06 0.97 -10.16
N TYR A 59 6.31 2.28 -10.21
CA TYR A 59 6.38 3.02 -11.48
C TYR A 59 7.60 2.62 -12.33
N GLN A 60 8.71 2.27 -11.69
CA GLN A 60 9.88 1.76 -12.40
C GLN A 60 9.59 0.39 -13.03
N GLN A 61 8.95 -0.52 -12.30
CA GLN A 61 8.54 -1.84 -12.78
C GLN A 61 7.47 -1.76 -13.88
N ALA A 62 6.60 -0.75 -13.84
CA ALA A 62 5.63 -0.47 -14.90
C ALA A 62 6.26 0.12 -16.18
N GLY A 63 7.57 0.35 -16.22
CA GLY A 63 8.31 0.74 -17.43
C GLY A 63 8.33 2.24 -17.72
N HIS A 64 7.95 3.10 -16.76
CA HIS A 64 7.94 4.55 -16.94
C HIS A 64 9.34 5.20 -16.95
N GLY A 65 10.39 4.42 -16.64
CA GLY A 65 11.78 4.90 -16.57
C GLY A 65 12.01 5.89 -15.41
N LEU A 66 13.26 6.27 -15.17
CA LEU A 66 13.63 7.08 -14.01
C LEU A 66 12.90 8.44 -13.95
N MET A 67 12.78 9.12 -15.10
CA MET A 67 12.12 10.42 -15.18
C MET A 67 10.61 10.31 -14.95
N GLY A 68 9.96 9.31 -15.54
CA GLY A 68 8.52 9.07 -15.35
C GLY A 68 8.20 8.68 -13.91
N THR A 69 9.06 7.86 -13.28
CA THR A 69 8.92 7.50 -11.87
C THR A 69 9.06 8.71 -10.93
N ASN A 70 10.04 9.58 -11.14
CA ASN A 70 10.18 10.81 -10.33
C ASN A 70 8.97 11.73 -10.49
N ASN A 71 8.47 11.90 -11.71
CA ASN A 71 7.26 12.69 -11.96
C ASN A 71 6.04 12.09 -11.27
N ALA A 72 5.94 10.76 -11.20
CA ALA A 72 4.84 10.09 -10.51
C ALA A 72 4.87 10.34 -8.99
N VAL A 73 6.04 10.27 -8.35
CA VAL A 73 6.19 10.61 -6.93
C VAL A 73 5.80 12.07 -6.66
N ILE A 74 6.24 12.99 -7.52
CA ILE A 74 5.86 14.41 -7.44
C ILE A 74 4.35 14.60 -7.67
N ALA A 75 3.76 13.88 -8.62
CA ALA A 75 2.33 13.94 -8.87
C ALA A 75 1.54 13.45 -7.64
N VAL A 76 1.91 12.30 -7.07
CA VAL A 76 1.31 11.75 -5.85
C VAL A 76 1.35 12.73 -4.68
N SER A 77 2.49 13.38 -4.45
CA SER A 77 2.66 14.32 -3.33
C SER A 77 1.88 15.64 -3.49
N ASN A 78 1.44 15.99 -4.71
CA ASN A 78 0.65 17.19 -4.99
C ASN A 78 -0.86 16.93 -5.07
N ARG A 79 -1.32 15.68 -4.93
CA ARG A 79 -2.73 15.34 -5.02
C ARG A 79 -3.49 15.75 -3.76
N GLU A 80 -4.70 16.26 -3.95
CA GLU A 80 -5.59 16.63 -2.85
C GLU A 80 -6.13 15.40 -2.11
N ASP A 81 -6.32 14.27 -2.80
CA ASP A 81 -6.88 13.03 -2.27
C ASP A 81 -5.84 12.14 -1.54
N ILE A 82 -4.62 12.63 -1.35
CA ILE A 82 -3.51 11.94 -0.69
C ILE A 82 -2.97 12.77 0.48
N GLU A 83 -2.78 12.11 1.62
CA GLU A 83 -2.24 12.70 2.82
C GLU A 83 -0.84 12.15 3.12
N VAL A 84 0.06 13.00 3.63
CA VAL A 84 1.37 12.58 4.11
C VAL A 84 1.26 12.16 5.58
N LEU A 85 1.43 10.87 5.85
CA LEU A 85 1.41 10.29 7.21
C LEU A 85 2.74 10.47 7.95
N SER A 86 3.84 10.28 7.25
CA SER A 86 5.21 10.42 7.79
C SER A 86 6.12 11.01 6.72
N ARG A 87 7.18 11.68 7.14
CA ARG A 87 8.25 12.21 6.28
C ARG A 87 9.55 11.40 6.38
N GLU A 88 9.66 10.53 7.39
CA GLU A 88 10.84 9.71 7.65
C GLU A 88 10.42 8.27 8.03
N PRO A 89 10.28 7.35 7.05
CA PRO A 89 10.30 7.61 5.60
C PRO A 89 9.04 8.34 5.13
N PHE A 90 9.09 8.94 3.94
CA PHE A 90 7.90 9.51 3.30
C PHE A 90 6.85 8.44 3.06
N THR A 91 5.70 8.59 3.72
CA THR A 91 4.57 7.66 3.68
C THR A 91 3.31 8.43 3.35
N TYR A 92 2.61 7.95 2.33
CA TYR A 92 1.41 8.55 1.78
C TYR A 92 0.20 7.65 2.07
N ARG A 93 -0.95 8.26 2.35
CA ARG A 93 -2.25 7.60 2.50
C ARG A 93 -3.22 8.15 1.49
N TYR A 94 -3.90 7.27 0.77
CA TYR A 94 -5.02 7.62 -0.09
C TYR A 94 -6.34 7.45 0.66
N TYR A 95 -7.20 8.47 0.64
CA TYR A 95 -8.48 8.48 1.38
C TYR A 95 -9.69 8.78 0.48
N GLY A 96 -9.49 8.87 -0.83
CA GLY A 96 -10.53 9.24 -1.81
C GLY A 96 -11.30 8.07 -2.44
N SER A 97 -11.25 6.86 -1.87
CA SER A 97 -11.79 5.65 -2.52
C SER A 97 -12.64 4.78 -1.63
N GLU A 98 -13.67 4.19 -2.23
CA GLU A 98 -14.52 3.14 -1.65
C GLU A 98 -13.74 1.87 -1.27
N TYR A 99 -12.53 1.73 -1.81
CA TYR A 99 -11.61 0.63 -1.49
C TYR A 99 -10.66 0.95 -0.33
N CYS A 100 -10.68 2.20 0.16
CA CYS A 100 -9.90 2.68 1.29
C CYS A 100 -10.84 2.92 2.46
N SER A 101 -10.98 1.91 3.32
CA SER A 101 -11.90 1.95 4.47
C SER A 101 -11.29 2.75 5.63
N PHE A 102 -11.42 4.08 5.60
CA PHE A 102 -10.98 4.95 6.71
C PHE A 102 -12.04 5.97 7.09
#